data_AF-A0A8T5IDZ9-F1
#
_entry.id   AF-A0A8T5IDZ9-F1
#
_cell.length_a   1.000
_cell.length_b   1.000
_cell.length_c   1.000
_cell.angle_alpha   90.00
_cell.angle_beta   90.00
_cell.angle_gamma   90.00
#
_symmetry.space_group_name_H-M   'P 1'
#
loop_
_entity.id
_entity.type
_entity.pdbx_description
1 polymer ?
#
loop_
_entity_poly.entity_id
_entity_poly.type
_entity_poly.pdbx_seq_one_letter_code
_entity_poly.pdbx_strand_id
1 'polypeptide(L)'
;CFQDPLGDGVDLLCASTHKTFAGPQHGIILANEDRELNNGKRLHRAIRSSVFPGVHSNHHLHNVAALGVSLAEAQEFQVDYAKQMISNAKALGESLWNRGMKVFASDQGFTESHTLLVDVSEFGGGAEVSLRAEDCGLVMNKNMLPGDTSAINPSGIRIGSPEMTRLGMKESEMDEVAELIHLSAVGGNDSEVRQRARLLKEEFNQIHYCWPTESSAYDAPTFSPFN
;
A
#
# COMPACT_ATOMS: atom_id res chain seq x y z
N CYS A 1 -10.57 11.89 6.01
CA CYS A 1 -11.26 10.68 6.50
C CYS A 1 -11.75 9.96 5.26
N PHE A 2 -11.32 8.71 5.03
CA PHE A 2 -11.88 7.90 3.94
C PHE A 2 -13.34 7.58 4.28
N GLN A 3 -14.16 7.25 3.27
CA GLN A 3 -15.57 6.90 3.48
C GLN A 3 -15.74 5.77 4.51
N ASP A 4 -16.88 5.73 5.20
CA ASP A 4 -17.31 4.61 6.05
C ASP A 4 -18.33 3.80 5.25
N PRO A 5 -17.91 2.81 4.44
CA PRO A 5 -18.81 2.20 3.48
C PRO A 5 -19.97 1.46 4.18
N LEU A 6 -19.70 0.85 5.34
CA LEU A 6 -20.74 0.16 6.10
C LEU A 6 -21.76 1.16 6.67
N GLY A 7 -21.28 2.27 7.24
CA GLY A 7 -22.14 3.38 7.67
C GLY A 7 -22.91 4.06 6.52
N ASP A 8 -22.32 4.10 5.33
CA ASP A 8 -22.90 4.67 4.11
C ASP A 8 -23.91 3.72 3.42
N GLY A 9 -24.21 2.57 4.03
CA GLY A 9 -25.26 1.64 3.59
C GLY A 9 -24.78 0.50 2.70
N VAL A 10 -23.48 0.23 2.63
CA VAL A 10 -22.95 -0.98 1.98
C VAL A 10 -23.29 -2.21 2.81
N ASP A 11 -23.92 -3.20 2.19
CA ASP A 11 -24.34 -4.44 2.84
C ASP A 11 -23.18 -5.40 3.17
N LEU A 12 -22.11 -5.35 2.36
CA LEU A 12 -21.00 -6.29 2.38
C LEU A 12 -19.69 -5.58 1.97
N LEU A 13 -18.66 -5.75 2.79
CA LEU A 13 -17.32 -5.24 2.52
C LEU A 13 -16.31 -6.40 2.50
N CYS A 14 -15.52 -6.47 1.44
CA CYS A 14 -14.37 -7.37 1.35
C CYS A 14 -13.08 -6.56 1.44
N ALA A 15 -12.12 -7.03 2.23
CA ALA A 15 -10.81 -6.40 2.33
C ALA A 15 -9.69 -7.42 2.47
N SER A 16 -8.50 -7.07 1.96
CA SER A 16 -7.25 -7.76 2.28
C SER A 16 -6.61 -7.17 3.52
N THR A 17 -5.92 -7.98 4.32
CA THR A 17 -5.32 -7.56 5.59
C THR A 17 -3.79 -7.39 5.51
N HIS A 18 -3.21 -7.11 4.34
CA HIS A 18 -1.75 -7.04 4.15
C HIS A 18 -1.29 -5.88 3.27
N LYS A 19 -2.12 -4.85 3.13
CA LYS A 19 -1.84 -3.67 2.29
C LYS A 19 -1.70 -2.44 3.18
N THR A 20 -2.65 -1.51 3.11
CA THR A 20 -2.77 -0.39 4.06
C THR A 20 -3.13 -0.83 5.47
N PHE A 21 -3.73 -2.01 5.60
CA PHE A 21 -3.79 -2.75 6.84
C PHE A 21 -2.53 -3.61 6.94
N ALA A 22 -1.66 -3.31 7.90
CA ALA A 22 -0.35 -3.94 8.08
C ALA A 22 -0.46 -5.27 8.84
N GLY A 23 -1.19 -6.23 8.29
CA GLY A 23 -1.37 -7.56 8.86
C GLY A 23 -0.93 -8.70 7.94
N PRO A 24 -1.33 -9.95 8.24
CA PRO A 24 -0.92 -11.11 7.46
C PRO A 24 -1.60 -11.15 6.10
N GLN A 25 -1.05 -11.93 5.16
CA GLN A 25 -1.71 -12.22 3.89
C GLN A 25 -3.00 -13.03 4.11
N HIS A 26 -4.10 -12.30 4.31
CA HIS A 26 -5.43 -12.83 4.56
C HIS A 26 -6.51 -11.89 3.99
N GLY A 27 -7.74 -12.36 4.00
CA GLY A 27 -8.92 -11.60 3.58
C GLY A 27 -10.00 -11.62 4.66
N ILE A 28 -10.77 -10.55 4.74
CA ILE A 28 -11.94 -10.44 5.61
C ILE A 28 -13.18 -10.10 4.79
N ILE A 29 -14.32 -10.64 5.21
CA ILE A 29 -15.64 -10.29 4.70
C ILE A 29 -16.47 -9.82 5.88
N LEU A 30 -16.88 -8.56 5.83
CA LEU A 30 -17.79 -7.94 6.79
C LEU A 30 -19.16 -7.82 6.14
N ALA A 31 -20.22 -8.05 6.90
CA ALA A 31 -21.59 -7.91 6.42
C ALA A 31 -22.50 -7.44 7.55
N ASN A 32 -23.50 -6.63 7.20
CA ASN A 32 -24.50 -6.18 8.14
C ASN A 32 -25.32 -7.38 8.66
N GLU A 33 -25.38 -7.52 9.98
CA GLU A 33 -26.03 -8.67 10.62
C GLU A 33 -27.52 -8.74 10.29
N ASP A 34 -28.17 -7.58 10.24
CA ASP A 34 -29.61 -7.42 10.01
C ASP A 34 -30.01 -7.53 8.53
N ARG A 35 -29.06 -7.54 7.59
CA ARG A 35 -29.38 -7.62 6.17
C ARG A 35 -29.97 -8.98 5.81
N GLU A 36 -31.19 -8.98 5.29
CA GLU A 36 -31.90 -10.17 4.83
C GLU A 36 -31.92 -10.23 3.29
N LEU A 37 -31.71 -11.42 2.75
CA LEU A 37 -31.83 -11.71 1.32
C LEU A 37 -33.29 -12.03 0.96
N ASN A 38 -33.65 -11.92 -0.32
CA ASN A 38 -35.01 -12.21 -0.82
C ASN A 38 -35.54 -13.61 -0.47
N ASN A 39 -34.66 -14.55 -0.11
CA ASN A 39 -35.01 -15.91 0.29
C ASN A 39 -35.17 -16.09 1.82
N GLY A 40 -35.22 -14.99 2.58
CA GLY A 40 -35.36 -14.99 4.04
C GLY A 40 -34.09 -15.34 4.82
N LYS A 41 -32.95 -15.58 4.15
CA LYS A 41 -31.68 -15.84 4.83
C LYS A 41 -30.98 -14.53 5.19
N ARG A 42 -30.42 -14.46 6.40
CA ARG A 42 -29.50 -13.39 6.78
C ARG A 42 -28.23 -13.45 5.94
N LEU A 43 -27.77 -12.30 5.45
CA LEU A 43 -26.62 -12.17 4.56
C LEU A 43 -25.36 -12.80 5.16
N HIS A 44 -25.05 -12.52 6.43
CA HIS A 44 -23.90 -13.10 7.12
C HIS A 44 -23.93 -14.65 7.15
N ARG A 45 -25.12 -15.26 7.25
CA ARG A 45 -25.27 -16.72 7.23
C ARG A 45 -25.03 -17.28 5.84
N ALA A 46 -25.56 -16.61 4.82
CA ALA A 46 -25.32 -16.99 3.42
C ALA A 46 -23.82 -16.95 3.10
N ILE A 47 -23.12 -15.89 3.48
CA ILE A 47 -21.67 -15.76 3.32
C ILE A 47 -20.93 -16.90 4.02
N ARG A 48 -21.24 -17.17 5.31
CA ARG A 48 -20.59 -18.26 6.06
C ARG A 48 -20.76 -19.61 5.36
N SER A 49 -21.97 -19.92 4.87
CA SER A 49 -22.22 -21.16 4.14
C SER A 49 -21.50 -21.24 2.79
N SER A 50 -21.33 -20.10 2.10
CA SER A 50 -20.58 -20.02 0.85
C SER A 50 -19.08 -20.18 1.08
N VAL A 51 -18.55 -19.64 2.19
CA VAL A 51 -17.15 -19.84 2.59
C VAL A 51 -16.91 -21.29 2.99
N PHE A 52 -17.67 -21.81 3.95
CA PHE A 52 -17.62 -23.20 4.39
C PHE A 52 -19.04 -23.77 4.48
N PRO A 53 -19.34 -24.89 3.82
CA PRO A 53 -18.43 -25.79 3.09
C PRO A 53 -18.24 -25.41 1.59
N GLY A 54 -18.66 -24.22 1.15
CA GLY A 54 -18.73 -23.90 -0.28
C GLY A 54 -17.37 -23.83 -1.00
N VAL A 55 -16.48 -22.91 -0.60
CA VAL A 55 -15.19 -22.68 -1.30
C VAL A 55 -13.95 -23.02 -0.48
N HIS A 56 -14.08 -23.15 0.83
CA HIS A 56 -13.01 -23.44 1.77
C HIS A 56 -13.41 -24.56 2.74
N SER A 57 -12.42 -25.34 3.18
CA SER A 57 -12.57 -26.38 4.21
C SER A 57 -11.71 -26.12 5.46
N ASN A 58 -10.45 -25.69 5.25
CA ASN A 58 -9.44 -25.58 6.30
C ASN A 58 -9.26 -24.13 6.76
N HIS A 59 -9.03 -23.96 8.05
CA HIS A 59 -8.72 -22.66 8.66
C HIS A 59 -7.20 -22.52 8.79
N HIS A 60 -6.61 -21.51 8.16
CA HIS A 60 -5.19 -21.19 8.36
C HIS A 60 -5.01 -20.50 9.72
N LEU A 61 -5.01 -21.29 10.80
CA LEU A 61 -5.06 -20.77 12.18
C LEU A 61 -3.90 -19.80 12.51
N HIS A 62 -2.71 -20.02 11.94
CA HIS A 62 -1.58 -19.11 12.07
C HIS A 62 -1.88 -17.72 11.51
N ASN A 63 -2.57 -17.63 10.36
CA ASN A 63 -3.00 -16.35 9.78
C ASN A 63 -4.09 -15.69 10.61
N VAL A 64 -5.01 -16.47 11.19
CA VAL A 64 -6.06 -15.94 12.08
C VAL A 64 -5.44 -15.37 13.37
N ALA A 65 -4.46 -16.07 13.95
CA ALA A 65 -3.73 -15.58 15.12
C ALA A 65 -2.96 -14.28 14.81
N ALA A 66 -2.21 -14.25 13.71
CA ALA A 66 -1.52 -13.05 13.26
C ALA A 66 -2.48 -11.88 12.99
N LEU A 67 -3.65 -12.17 12.38
CA LEU A 67 -4.67 -11.16 12.15
C LEU A 67 -5.24 -10.62 13.46
N GLY A 68 -5.44 -11.46 14.47
CA GLY A 68 -5.88 -11.03 15.80
C GLY A 68 -4.92 -10.01 16.42
N VAL A 69 -3.60 -10.25 16.32
CA VAL A 69 -2.57 -9.31 16.79
C VAL A 69 -2.62 -8.01 15.99
N SER A 70 -2.62 -8.08 14.65
CA SER A 70 -2.67 -6.88 13.80
C SER A 70 -3.96 -6.08 13.96
N LEU A 71 -5.10 -6.71 14.26
CA LEU A 71 -6.35 -6.02 14.57
C LEU A 71 -6.25 -5.25 15.89
N ALA A 72 -5.59 -5.82 16.89
CA ALA A 72 -5.39 -5.16 18.17
C ALA A 72 -4.44 -3.95 18.03
N GLU A 73 -3.37 -4.07 17.25
CA GLU A 73 -2.51 -2.92 16.89
C GLU A 73 -3.28 -1.87 16.08
N ALA A 74 -4.12 -2.30 15.13
CA ALA A 74 -4.88 -1.38 14.29
C ALA A 74 -5.88 -0.54 15.12
N GLN A 75 -6.43 -1.08 16.22
CA GLN A 75 -7.27 -0.30 17.14
C GLN A 75 -6.54 0.89 17.76
N GLU A 76 -5.23 0.76 17.97
CA GLU A 76 -4.41 1.80 18.59
C GLU A 76 -3.79 2.74 17.54
N PHE A 77 -3.23 2.18 16.45
CA PHE A 77 -2.33 2.93 15.57
C PHE A 77 -2.89 3.24 14.17
N GLN A 78 -3.94 2.56 13.69
CA GLN A 78 -4.35 2.62 12.28
C GLN A 78 -4.80 4.01 11.85
N VAL A 79 -5.44 4.78 12.74
CA VAL A 79 -5.94 6.12 12.42
C VAL A 79 -4.78 7.07 12.11
N ASP A 80 -3.73 7.07 12.93
CA ASP A 80 -2.57 7.93 12.73
C ASP A 80 -1.66 7.42 11.62
N TYR A 81 -1.59 6.10 11.44
CA TYR A 81 -0.93 5.50 10.28
C TYR A 81 -1.60 5.94 8.98
N ALA A 82 -2.92 5.90 8.90
CA ALA A 82 -3.68 6.32 7.72
C ALA A 82 -3.51 7.80 7.41
N LYS A 83 -3.54 8.68 8.43
CA LYS A 83 -3.26 10.11 8.24
C LYS A 83 -1.86 10.32 7.67
N GLN A 84 -0.85 9.69 8.25
CA GLN A 84 0.53 9.85 7.77
C GLN A 84 0.73 9.29 6.36
N MET A 85 0.12 8.15 6.02
CA MET A 85 0.17 7.61 4.66
C MET A 85 -0.36 8.63 3.63
N ILE A 86 -1.46 9.32 3.95
CA ILE A 86 -2.03 10.35 3.09
C ILE A 86 -1.12 11.59 3.03
N SER A 87 -0.62 12.08 4.16
CA SER A 87 0.30 13.22 4.19
C SER A 87 1.57 12.96 3.36
N ASN A 88 2.19 11.79 3.54
CA ASN A 88 3.36 11.38 2.79
C ASN A 88 3.05 11.27 1.29
N ALA A 89 1.90 10.67 0.92
CA ALA A 89 1.52 10.56 -0.48
C ALA A 89 1.28 11.94 -1.13
N LYS A 90 0.68 12.89 -0.41
CA LYS A 90 0.51 14.28 -0.89
C LYS A 90 1.85 14.99 -1.07
N ALA A 91 2.73 14.92 -0.07
CA ALA A 91 4.06 15.53 -0.13
C ALA A 91 4.91 14.95 -1.28
N LEU A 92 4.86 13.63 -1.47
CA LEU A 92 5.52 12.96 -2.59
C LEU A 92 4.93 13.40 -3.94
N GLY A 93 3.60 13.50 -4.05
CA GLY A 93 2.93 13.95 -5.26
C GLY A 93 3.32 15.38 -5.64
N GLU A 94 3.33 16.28 -4.66
CA GLU A 94 3.77 17.67 -4.84
C GLU A 94 5.24 17.74 -5.27
N SER A 95 6.11 16.98 -4.61
CA SER A 95 7.53 16.97 -4.89
C SER A 95 7.89 16.42 -6.28
N LEU A 96 7.18 15.37 -6.74
CA LEU A 96 7.29 14.85 -8.11
C LEU A 96 6.77 15.85 -9.14
N TRP A 97 5.65 16.51 -8.85
CA TRP A 97 5.07 17.54 -9.71
C TRP A 97 6.01 18.75 -9.88
N ASN A 98 6.63 19.22 -8.80
CA ASN A 98 7.60 20.31 -8.82
C ASN A 98 8.87 19.97 -9.63
N ARG A 99 9.14 18.67 -9.84
CA ARG A 99 10.20 18.15 -10.71
C ARG A 99 9.74 17.92 -12.16
N GLY A 100 8.53 18.37 -12.51
CA GLY A 100 8.00 18.30 -13.87
C GLY A 100 7.36 16.96 -14.25
N MET A 101 7.19 16.03 -13.30
CA MET A 101 6.46 14.79 -13.56
C MET A 101 4.94 15.02 -13.57
N LYS A 102 4.23 14.34 -14.48
CA LYS A 102 2.78 14.49 -14.64
C LYS A 102 2.01 13.64 -13.62
N VAL A 103 1.85 14.18 -12.42
CA VAL A 103 1.09 13.54 -11.33
C VAL A 103 -0.41 13.80 -11.53
N PHE A 104 -1.22 12.75 -11.42
CA PHE A 104 -2.68 12.86 -11.51
C PHE A 104 -3.26 13.70 -10.37
N ALA A 105 -4.39 14.36 -10.65
CA ALA A 105 -5.14 15.17 -9.69
C ALA A 105 -4.29 16.28 -9.03
N SER A 106 -3.25 16.79 -9.70
CA SER A 106 -2.41 17.88 -9.18
C SER A 106 -3.20 19.17 -8.90
N ASP A 107 -4.28 19.40 -9.65
CA ASP A 107 -5.25 20.48 -9.45
C ASP A 107 -6.21 20.25 -8.26
N GLN A 108 -6.22 19.05 -7.68
CA GLN A 108 -7.10 18.60 -6.60
C GLN A 108 -6.31 18.14 -5.36
N GLY A 109 -5.02 18.50 -5.24
CA GLY A 109 -4.18 18.13 -4.10
C GLY A 109 -3.61 16.71 -4.17
N PHE A 110 -3.42 16.19 -5.38
CA PHE A 110 -2.74 14.94 -5.76
C PHE A 110 -3.48 13.64 -5.36
N THR A 111 -3.80 13.45 -4.08
CA THR A 111 -4.45 12.23 -3.59
C THR A 111 -5.08 12.42 -2.22
N GLU A 112 -6.26 11.85 -2.00
CA GLU A 112 -6.87 11.67 -0.67
C GLU A 112 -6.66 10.24 -0.15
N SER A 113 -5.65 9.54 -0.69
CA SER A 113 -5.34 8.14 -0.40
C SER A 113 -3.84 7.94 -0.19
N HIS A 114 -3.41 6.68 -0.12
CA HIS A 114 -2.03 6.26 0.06
C HIS A 114 -1.27 6.06 -1.27
N THR A 115 -1.92 6.31 -2.42
CA THR A 115 -1.34 6.05 -3.75
C THR A 115 -1.33 7.28 -4.64
N LEU A 116 -0.32 7.34 -5.51
CA LEU A 116 -0.18 8.29 -6.61
C LEU A 116 -0.18 7.55 -7.94
N LEU A 117 -0.71 8.22 -8.97
CA LEU A 117 -0.58 7.82 -10.37
C LEU A 117 0.19 8.90 -11.11
N VAL A 118 1.20 8.51 -11.86
CA VAL A 118 2.09 9.43 -12.57
C VAL A 118 2.19 8.99 -14.02
N ASP A 119 1.89 9.89 -14.95
CA ASP A 119 2.16 9.70 -16.37
C ASP A 119 3.65 9.92 -16.62
N VAL A 120 4.29 8.89 -17.16
CA VAL A 120 5.72 8.86 -17.46
C VAL A 120 5.98 8.57 -18.94
N SER A 121 5.00 8.84 -19.81
CA SER A 121 5.13 8.69 -21.27
C SER A 121 6.31 9.47 -21.84
N GLU A 122 6.58 10.68 -21.34
CA GLU A 122 7.72 11.51 -21.72
C GLU A 122 9.08 10.92 -21.31
N PHE A 123 9.07 9.93 -20.43
CA PHE A 123 10.25 9.21 -19.94
C PHE A 123 10.32 7.77 -20.49
N GLY A 124 9.59 7.43 -21.55
CA GLY A 124 9.60 6.08 -22.14
C GLY A 124 8.45 5.16 -21.68
N GLY A 125 7.56 5.66 -20.83
CA GLY A 125 6.36 4.94 -20.39
C GLY A 125 6.60 4.01 -19.20
N GLY A 126 5.51 3.50 -18.65
CA GLY A 126 5.49 2.82 -17.36
C GLY A 126 6.34 1.55 -17.31
N ALA A 127 6.37 0.78 -18.41
CA ALA A 127 7.14 -0.45 -18.47
C ALA A 127 8.65 -0.20 -18.34
N GLU A 128 9.17 0.75 -19.10
CA GLU A 128 10.59 1.09 -19.11
C GLU A 128 11.00 1.79 -17.81
N VAL A 129 10.22 2.77 -17.37
CA VAL A 129 10.51 3.54 -16.14
C VAL A 129 10.49 2.63 -14.90
N SER A 130 9.55 1.69 -14.80
CA SER A 130 9.54 0.76 -13.66
C SER A 130 10.78 -0.14 -13.60
N LEU A 131 11.30 -0.56 -14.75
CA LEU A 131 12.51 -1.41 -14.81
C LEU A 131 13.77 -0.61 -14.46
N ARG A 132 13.91 0.60 -15.02
CA ARG A 132 15.04 1.49 -14.67
C ARG A 132 15.04 1.88 -13.20
N ALA A 133 13.87 2.15 -12.63
CA ALA A 133 13.72 2.38 -11.20
C ALA A 133 14.13 1.15 -10.37
N GLU A 134 13.73 -0.06 -10.79
CA GLU A 134 14.12 -1.31 -10.13
C GLU A 134 15.65 -1.52 -10.17
N ASP A 135 16.30 -1.21 -11.30
CA ASP A 135 17.76 -1.19 -11.43
C ASP A 135 18.42 -0.13 -10.53
N CYS A 136 17.69 0.88 -10.08
CA CYS A 136 18.14 1.84 -9.07
C CYS A 136 17.78 1.42 -7.62
N GLY A 137 17.17 0.24 -7.42
CA GLY A 137 16.70 -0.22 -6.11
C GLY A 137 15.38 0.42 -5.66
N LEU A 138 14.64 1.07 -6.57
CA LEU A 138 13.33 1.67 -6.33
C LEU A 138 12.24 0.78 -6.93
N VAL A 139 11.43 0.16 -6.08
CA VAL A 139 10.41 -0.79 -6.54
C VAL A 139 9.05 -0.10 -6.68
N MET A 140 8.52 -0.07 -7.90
CA MET A 140 7.20 0.47 -8.22
C MET A 140 6.55 -0.32 -9.36
N ASN A 141 5.25 -0.11 -9.58
CA ASN A 141 4.50 -0.86 -10.58
C ASN A 141 4.16 0.00 -11.79
N LYS A 142 4.43 -0.50 -13.00
CA LYS A 142 3.83 0.03 -14.23
C LYS A 142 2.30 -0.09 -14.12
N ASN A 143 1.59 0.97 -14.46
CA ASN A 143 0.15 1.05 -14.24
C ASN A 143 -0.53 1.71 -15.43
N MET A 144 -1.63 1.13 -15.92
CA MET A 144 -2.44 1.76 -16.96
C MET A 144 -3.05 3.06 -16.45
N LEU A 145 -3.05 4.06 -17.31
CA LEU A 145 -3.75 5.33 -17.10
C LEU A 145 -4.96 5.44 -18.03
N PRO A 146 -5.94 6.33 -17.73
CA PRO A 146 -7.04 6.58 -18.64
C PRO A 146 -6.56 6.92 -20.06
N GLY A 147 -7.00 6.15 -21.05
CA GLY A 147 -6.59 6.29 -22.45
C GLY A 147 -5.57 5.25 -22.93
N ASP A 148 -4.88 4.54 -22.02
CA ASP A 148 -3.98 3.46 -22.41
C ASP A 148 -4.74 2.29 -23.06
N THR A 149 -4.17 1.75 -24.14
CA THR A 149 -4.72 0.57 -24.84
C THR A 149 -3.93 -0.71 -24.56
N SER A 150 -2.77 -0.61 -23.89
CA SER A 150 -1.87 -1.73 -23.65
C SER A 150 -1.48 -1.85 -22.18
N ALA A 151 -1.81 -2.99 -21.57
CA ALA A 151 -1.31 -3.34 -20.24
C ALA A 151 0.18 -3.75 -20.24
N ILE A 152 0.72 -4.11 -21.40
CA ILE A 152 2.13 -4.50 -21.55
C ILE A 152 3.01 -3.25 -21.50
N ASN A 153 2.62 -2.21 -22.23
CA ASN A 153 3.33 -0.93 -22.34
C ASN A 153 2.40 0.23 -21.95
N PRO A 154 2.01 0.35 -20.67
CA PRO A 154 1.20 1.46 -20.20
C PRO A 154 2.00 2.76 -20.15
N SER A 155 1.33 3.90 -20.11
CA SER A 155 1.98 5.22 -20.01
C SER A 155 2.41 5.57 -18.59
N GLY A 156 1.82 4.96 -17.55
CA GLY A 156 1.99 5.39 -16.17
C GLY A 156 2.69 4.41 -15.22
N ILE A 157 2.98 4.94 -14.03
CA ILE A 157 3.43 4.20 -12.85
C ILE A 157 2.51 4.49 -11.66
N ARG A 158 2.43 3.54 -10.73
CA ARG A 158 1.73 3.69 -9.44
C ARG A 158 2.73 3.61 -8.30
N ILE A 159 2.68 4.60 -7.42
CA ILE A 159 3.55 4.71 -6.24
C ILE A 159 2.66 4.68 -4.98
N GLY A 160 3.11 4.00 -3.92
CA GLY A 160 2.39 3.90 -2.65
C GLY A 160 3.26 4.34 -1.48
N SER A 161 2.67 5.09 -0.54
CA SER A 161 3.31 5.51 0.71
C SER A 161 3.30 4.53 1.91
N PRO A 162 2.53 3.41 1.96
CA PRO A 162 2.40 2.61 3.19
C PRO A 162 3.73 2.12 3.77
N GLU A 163 4.58 1.48 2.96
CA GLU A 163 5.83 0.88 3.43
C GLU A 163 6.81 1.92 4.00
N MET A 164 7.05 3.01 3.24
CA MET A 164 7.89 4.12 3.69
C MET A 164 7.37 4.72 5.01
N THR A 165 6.06 4.90 5.11
CA THR A 165 5.42 5.41 6.33
C THR A 165 5.59 4.44 7.50
N ARG A 166 5.44 3.13 7.25
CA ARG A 166 5.60 2.09 8.28
C ARG A 166 7.04 2.00 8.78
N LEU A 167 8.01 2.32 7.95
CA LEU A 167 9.44 2.38 8.30
C LEU A 167 9.87 3.70 8.97
N GLY A 168 8.93 4.64 9.14
CA GLY A 168 9.14 5.87 9.91
C GLY A 168 9.32 7.13 9.08
N MET A 169 9.34 7.04 7.74
CA MET A 169 9.43 8.22 6.88
C MET A 169 8.21 9.13 7.05
N LYS A 170 8.45 10.44 6.94
CA LYS A 170 7.49 11.53 7.04
C LYS A 170 7.56 12.39 5.77
N GLU A 171 6.84 13.49 5.77
CA GLU A 171 6.73 14.41 4.64
C GLU A 171 8.10 14.96 4.20
N SER A 172 9.02 15.17 5.15
CA SER A 172 10.37 15.68 4.88
C SER A 172 11.20 14.78 3.96
N GLU A 173 11.05 13.46 4.10
CA GLU A 173 11.81 12.50 3.29
C GLU A 173 11.22 12.31 1.89
N MET A 174 9.96 12.71 1.69
CA MET A 174 9.29 12.53 0.40
C MET A 174 9.94 13.34 -0.72
N ASP A 175 10.68 14.41 -0.39
CA ASP A 175 11.40 15.19 -1.39
C ASP A 175 12.62 14.44 -1.95
N GLU A 176 13.41 13.80 -1.08
CA GLU A 176 14.53 12.93 -1.49
C GLU A 176 13.99 11.74 -2.30
N VAL A 177 12.91 11.10 -1.84
CA VAL A 177 12.27 9.99 -2.56
C VAL A 177 11.83 10.44 -3.96
N ALA A 178 11.20 11.61 -4.09
CA ALA A 178 10.79 12.14 -5.39
C ALA A 178 11.99 12.42 -6.31
N GLU A 179 13.09 12.92 -5.76
CA GLU A 179 14.31 13.15 -6.52
C GLU A 179 14.87 11.85 -7.07
N LEU A 180 14.98 10.80 -6.25
CA LEU A 180 15.49 9.51 -6.67
C LEU A 180 14.60 8.88 -7.76
N ILE A 181 13.27 8.99 -7.61
CA ILE A 181 12.32 8.54 -8.63
C ILE A 181 12.53 9.30 -9.94
N HIS A 182 12.59 10.64 -9.88
CA HIS A 182 12.81 11.48 -11.05
C HIS A 182 14.14 11.15 -11.74
N LEU A 183 15.24 11.05 -10.99
CA LEU A 183 16.56 10.71 -11.53
C LEU A 183 16.56 9.34 -12.23
N SER A 184 15.90 8.33 -11.64
CA SER A 184 15.74 7.02 -12.30
C SER A 184 14.92 7.12 -13.59
N ALA A 185 13.86 7.93 -13.60
CA ALA A 185 12.98 8.10 -14.76
C ALA A 185 13.67 8.85 -15.92
N VAL A 186 14.52 9.83 -15.64
CA VAL A 186 15.25 10.57 -16.71
C VAL A 186 16.52 9.85 -17.19
N GLY A 187 16.88 8.71 -16.58
CA GLY A 187 18.09 7.96 -16.94
C GLY A 187 19.36 8.63 -16.41
N GLY A 188 19.33 9.07 -15.15
CA GLY A 188 20.50 9.56 -14.43
C GLY A 188 21.55 8.47 -14.18
N ASN A 189 22.49 8.75 -13.26
CA ASN A 189 23.49 7.76 -12.88
C ASN A 189 22.89 6.68 -11.95
N ASP A 190 22.51 5.53 -12.50
CA ASP A 190 21.87 4.44 -11.75
C ASP A 190 22.64 4.02 -10.49
N SER A 191 23.98 4.01 -10.55
CA SER A 191 24.82 3.62 -9.40
C SER A 191 24.73 4.62 -8.25
N GLU A 192 24.62 5.91 -8.58
CA GLU A 192 24.46 6.99 -7.62
C GLU A 192 23.06 6.96 -7.00
N VAL A 193 22.01 6.83 -7.82
CA VAL A 193 20.62 6.72 -7.35
C VAL A 193 20.48 5.51 -6.42
N ARG A 194 21.03 4.35 -6.81
CA ARG A 194 21.01 3.14 -5.99
C ARG A 194 21.74 3.33 -4.66
N GLN A 195 22.89 4.01 -4.67
CA GLN A 195 23.63 4.31 -3.45
C GLN A 195 22.83 5.22 -2.51
N ARG A 196 22.26 6.31 -3.03
CA ARG A 196 21.42 7.23 -2.24
C ARG A 196 20.17 6.53 -1.68
N ALA A 197 19.46 5.75 -2.50
CA ALA A 197 18.30 4.98 -2.07
C ALA A 197 18.64 4.00 -0.94
N ARG A 198 19.81 3.34 -1.03
CA ARG A 198 20.30 2.46 0.03
C ARG A 198 20.59 3.22 1.31
N LEU A 199 21.32 4.33 1.25
CA LEU A 199 21.66 5.13 2.42
C LEU A 199 20.41 5.66 3.12
N LEU A 200 19.45 6.17 2.36
CA LEU A 200 18.15 6.60 2.89
C LEU A 200 17.45 5.44 3.60
N LYS A 201 17.44 4.23 3.01
CA LYS A 201 16.81 3.06 3.63
C LYS A 201 17.52 2.60 4.91
N GLU A 202 18.83 2.78 5.03
CA GLU A 202 19.59 2.43 6.24
C GLU A 202 19.17 3.29 7.45
N GLU A 203 18.68 4.52 7.22
CA GLU A 203 18.13 5.41 8.25
C GLU A 203 16.73 5.00 8.72
N PHE A 204 15.95 4.27 7.89
CA PHE A 204 14.56 3.88 8.13
C PHE A 204 14.40 2.36 8.17
N ASN A 205 14.80 1.76 9.29
CA ASN A 205 14.84 0.31 9.48
C ASN A 205 14.02 -0.20 10.68
N GLN A 206 13.21 0.65 11.31
CA GLN A 206 12.36 0.26 12.43
C GLN A 206 10.90 0.20 12.00
N ILE A 207 10.12 -0.74 12.56
CA ILE A 207 8.68 -0.82 12.27
C ILE A 207 7.95 0.11 13.24
N HIS A 208 7.15 1.04 12.70
CA HIS A 208 6.28 1.94 13.44
C HIS A 208 4.81 1.51 13.34
N TYR A 209 3.92 2.14 14.12
CA TYR A 209 2.48 1.84 14.13
C TYR A 209 2.15 0.39 14.53
N CYS A 210 3.01 -0.16 15.39
CA CYS A 210 2.86 -1.41 16.14
C CYS A 210 3.37 -1.15 17.56
N TRP A 211 3.16 -2.13 18.45
CA TRP A 211 3.85 -2.09 19.74
C TRP A 211 5.37 -2.23 19.56
N PRO A 212 6.18 -1.73 20.51
CA PRO A 212 7.63 -1.72 20.37
C PRO A 212 8.20 -3.11 20.08
N THR A 213 9.03 -3.19 19.05
CA THR A 213 9.84 -4.36 18.73
C THR A 213 11.31 -4.02 18.98
N GLU A 214 12.06 -4.93 19.60
CA GLU A 214 13.53 -4.77 19.73
C GLU A 214 14.28 -5.09 18.42
N SER A 215 13.55 -5.52 17.39
CA SER A 215 14.07 -5.97 16.10
C SER A 215 13.91 -4.91 15.01
N SER A 216 14.92 -4.81 14.14
CA SER A 216 14.84 -4.12 12.86
C SER A 216 13.80 -4.78 11.95
N ALA A 217 13.20 -3.99 11.07
CA ALA A 217 12.25 -4.43 10.05
C ALA A 217 12.82 -5.50 9.11
N TYR A 218 14.15 -5.63 9.05
CA TYR A 218 14.86 -6.59 8.21
C TYR A 218 15.54 -7.71 8.99
N ASP A 219 15.35 -7.77 10.31
CA ASP A 219 15.85 -8.88 11.11
C ASP A 219 15.10 -10.17 10.75
N ALA A 220 15.81 -11.30 10.82
CA ALA A 220 15.17 -12.59 10.65
C ALA A 220 14.14 -12.83 11.77
N PRO A 221 12.96 -13.40 11.47
CA PRO A 221 11.99 -13.71 12.50
C PRO A 221 12.57 -14.69 13.51
N THR A 222 12.45 -14.35 14.79
CA THR A 222 12.81 -15.26 15.88
C THR A 222 11.73 -16.31 16.03
N PHE A 223 12.01 -17.53 15.59
CA PHE A 223 11.08 -18.65 15.80
C PHE A 223 11.18 -19.16 17.24
N SER A 224 10.01 -19.40 17.85
CA SER A 224 9.95 -20.09 19.14
C SER A 224 10.62 -21.47 19.01
N PRO A 225 11.39 -21.93 20.01
CA PRO A 225 12.10 -23.21 19.96
C PRO A 225 11.18 -24.44 19.98
N PHE A 226 9.86 -24.25 20.08
CA PHE A 226 8.89 -25.33 19.97
C PHE A 226 8.58 -25.63 18.49
N ASN A 227 9.51 -26.29 17.82
CA ASN A 227 9.31 -27.11 16.63
C ASN A 227 9.80 -28.53 16.92
#